data_AF-A0A1Y3EV29-F1
#
_entry.id   AF-A0A1Y3EV29-F1
#
_cell.length_a   1.000
_cell.length_b   1.000
_cell.length_c   1.000
_cell.angle_alpha   90.00
_cell.angle_beta   90.00
_cell.angle_gamma   90.00
#
_symmetry.space_group_name_H-M   'P 1'
#
loop_
_entity.id
_entity.type
_entity.pdbx_description
1 polymer ?
#
loop_
_entity_poly.entity_id
_entity_poly.type
_entity_poly.pdbx_seq_one_letter_code
_entity_poly.pdbx_strand_id
1 'polypeptide(L)'
;MLSCDLSTFDSWSVRWDVTRELWFILVEEDVLPFLRLNAARNQENVRESEFPSMTESRSRAMGTASQNARFNITDVFSAPSFTCVTAAENFIEGFERGRNDGRNNLTIKVDGGFSQSVDGYYWQKQFRSLAVQRGYRVDEAFESSIKRPGSSIFDPYVNLQWRINAAVESLRTKHSCSMNEMIVVFVEKSLESVLKEAFVGLNAAFKIHVSSVGISVLTPQIEK
;
A
#
# COMPACT_ATOMS: atom_id res chain seq x y z
N MET A 1 5.86 -26.63 13.87
CA MET A 1 5.87 -25.32 14.54
C MET A 1 6.62 -24.36 13.62
N LEU A 2 5.92 -23.66 12.73
CA LEU A 2 6.48 -22.52 12.02
C LEU A 2 5.91 -21.30 12.74
N SER A 3 6.69 -20.68 13.64
CA SER A 3 6.42 -19.30 13.99
C SER A 3 6.70 -18.51 12.72
N CYS A 4 5.67 -18.17 11.97
CA CYS A 4 5.81 -17.11 10.99
C CYS A 4 6.13 -15.86 11.81
N ASP A 5 7.40 -15.48 11.85
CA ASP A 5 7.76 -14.12 12.22
C ASP A 5 6.97 -13.22 11.27
N LEU A 6 5.86 -12.68 11.78
CA LEU A 6 5.11 -11.59 11.18
C LEU A 6 5.93 -10.30 11.33
N SER A 7 7.25 -10.40 11.17
CA SER A 7 8.15 -9.27 11.07
C SER A 7 7.52 -8.34 10.05
N THR A 8 7.23 -7.12 10.50
CA THR A 8 6.58 -6.07 9.73
C THR A 8 7.22 -5.91 8.37
N PHE A 9 6.47 -5.37 7.39
CA PHE A 9 7.09 -4.86 6.18
C PHE A 9 8.24 -3.90 6.51
N ASP A 10 9.24 -3.87 5.64
CA ASP A 10 10.16 -2.74 5.63
C ASP A 10 9.34 -1.49 5.34
N SER A 11 9.45 -0.49 6.21
CA SER A 11 8.63 0.70 6.12
C SER A 11 9.42 1.93 6.52
N TRP A 12 9.13 3.05 5.89
CA TRP A 12 9.84 4.31 6.03
C TRP A 12 8.81 5.40 6.26
N SER A 13 8.97 6.23 7.29
CA SER A 13 8.21 7.45 7.37
C SER A 13 9.07 8.67 7.17
N VAL A 14 8.44 9.67 6.58
CA VAL A 14 9.00 10.99 6.38
C VAL A 14 8.04 11.97 7.02
N ARG A 15 8.52 12.61 8.09
CA ARG A 15 7.83 13.73 8.69
C ARG A 15 8.25 15.01 7.97
N TRP A 16 7.29 15.81 7.53
CA TRP A 16 7.58 17.01 6.75
C TRP A 16 7.36 18.30 7.54
N ASP A 17 6.25 18.35 8.29
CA ASP A 17 5.95 19.41 9.24
C ASP A 17 5.46 18.80 10.57
N VAL A 18 5.05 19.66 11.52
CA VAL A 18 4.55 19.20 12.83
C VAL A 18 3.21 18.46 12.71
N THR A 19 2.53 18.59 11.57
CA THR A 19 1.15 18.15 11.39
C THR A 19 0.99 16.90 10.56
N ARG A 20 1.98 16.51 9.72
CA ARG A 20 1.82 15.40 8.77
C ARG A 20 3.01 14.47 8.66
N GLU A 21 2.67 13.19 8.55
CA GLU A 21 3.63 12.10 8.36
C GLU A 21 3.21 11.23 7.16
N LEU A 22 4.12 11.11 6.18
CA LEU A 22 3.99 10.17 5.07
C LEU A 22 4.65 8.86 5.48
N TRP A 23 3.90 7.77 5.50
CA TRP A 23 4.39 6.44 5.85
C TRP A 23 4.37 5.50 4.65
N PHE A 24 5.55 5.21 4.11
CA PHE A 24 5.77 4.29 3.00
C PHE A 24 5.93 2.86 3.51
N ILE A 25 5.13 1.95 2.98
CA ILE A 25 5.22 0.51 3.20
C ILE A 25 5.78 -0.14 1.95
N LEU A 26 6.92 -0.80 2.09
CA LEU A 26 7.62 -1.47 1.01
C LEU A 26 7.12 -2.91 0.89
N VAL A 27 6.37 -3.17 -0.18
CA VAL A 27 5.75 -4.47 -0.44
C VAL A 27 6.69 -5.31 -1.29
N GLU A 28 7.06 -6.49 -0.77
CA GLU A 28 7.73 -7.53 -1.55
C GLU A 28 6.70 -8.34 -2.31
N GLU A 29 7.01 -8.72 -3.55
CA GLU A 29 6.23 -9.77 -4.21
C GLU A 29 6.45 -11.09 -3.48
N ASP A 30 5.37 -11.79 -3.19
CA ASP A 30 5.44 -13.15 -2.68
C ASP A 30 6.22 -14.00 -3.72
N VAL A 31 7.19 -14.81 -3.27
CA VAL A 31 8.12 -15.58 -4.13
C VAL A 31 7.40 -16.55 -5.11
N LEU A 32 6.10 -16.77 -4.96
CA LEU A 32 5.27 -17.66 -5.79
C LEU A 32 3.91 -17.04 -6.17
N PRO A 33 3.86 -15.98 -6.99
CA PRO A 33 2.59 -15.41 -7.43
C PRO A 33 1.88 -16.33 -8.45
N PHE A 34 2.62 -17.21 -9.13
CA PHE A 34 2.15 -18.03 -10.26
C PHE A 34 1.24 -19.19 -9.87
N LEU A 35 1.25 -19.64 -8.61
CA LEU A 35 0.32 -20.69 -8.16
C LEU A 35 -1.14 -20.20 -8.10
N ARG A 36 -1.36 -18.88 -8.18
CA ARG A 36 -2.70 -18.27 -8.23
C ARG A 36 -3.26 -18.15 -9.66
N LEU A 37 -2.42 -18.17 -10.71
CA LEU A 37 -2.84 -17.92 -12.10
C LEU A 37 -3.29 -19.17 -12.88
N ASN A 38 -2.90 -20.38 -12.43
CA ASN A 38 -3.27 -21.63 -13.11
C ASN A 38 -4.64 -22.20 -12.70
N ALA A 39 -5.34 -21.59 -11.74
CA ALA A 39 -6.70 -22.00 -11.35
C ALA A 39 -7.80 -21.43 -12.27
N ALA A 40 -7.48 -20.48 -13.16
CA ALA A 40 -8.48 -19.80 -13.98
C ALA A 40 -8.84 -20.51 -15.29
N ARG A 41 -8.16 -21.61 -15.66
CA ARG A 41 -8.36 -22.24 -16.99
C ARG A 41 -9.25 -23.48 -16.99
N ASN A 42 -9.63 -24.04 -15.85
CA ASN A 42 -10.48 -25.23 -15.80
C ASN A 42 -11.66 -25.03 -14.84
N GLN A 43 -12.84 -24.86 -15.43
CA GLN A 43 -14.19 -25.19 -14.96
C GLN A 43 -14.52 -25.17 -13.45
N GLU A 44 -15.48 -24.30 -13.12
CA GLU A 44 -16.66 -24.53 -12.26
C GLU A 44 -16.51 -24.74 -10.76
N ASN A 45 -15.33 -24.93 -10.17
CA ASN A 45 -15.19 -24.93 -8.70
C ASN A 45 -13.81 -24.42 -8.27
N VAL A 46 -13.55 -23.12 -8.47
CA VAL A 46 -12.32 -22.50 -7.96
C VAL A 46 -12.54 -22.13 -6.50
N ARG A 47 -12.18 -23.04 -5.60
CA ARG A 47 -11.90 -22.64 -4.22
C ARG A 47 -10.72 -21.67 -4.29
N GLU A 48 -10.99 -20.39 -3.99
CA GLU A 48 -9.96 -19.47 -3.55
C GLU A 48 -9.07 -20.19 -2.52
N SER A 49 -7.75 -20.02 -2.61
CA SER A 49 -6.82 -20.56 -1.62
C SER A 49 -7.36 -20.31 -0.21
N GLU A 50 -7.61 -21.36 0.56
CA GLU A 50 -8.18 -21.27 1.93
C GLU A 50 -7.26 -20.49 2.89
N PHE A 51 -6.02 -20.18 2.47
CA PHE A 51 -5.04 -19.46 3.27
C PHE A 51 -4.62 -18.13 2.62
N PRO A 52 -4.58 -17.03 3.39
CA PRO A 52 -4.09 -15.75 2.93
C PRO A 52 -2.59 -15.83 2.61
N SER A 53 -2.14 -15.04 1.63
CA SER A 53 -0.72 -14.91 1.31
C SER A 53 0.07 -14.26 2.45
N MET A 54 1.40 -14.34 2.37
CA MET A 54 2.27 -13.66 3.33
C MET A 54 2.06 -12.15 3.28
N THR A 55 1.93 -11.57 2.08
CA THR A 55 1.60 -10.15 1.88
C THR A 55 0.26 -9.78 2.54
N GLU A 56 -0.79 -10.57 2.31
CA GLU A 56 -2.12 -10.34 2.90
C GLU A 56 -2.07 -10.40 4.44
N SER A 57 -1.46 -11.45 4.98
CA SER A 57 -1.34 -11.69 6.43
C SER A 57 -0.53 -10.59 7.13
N ARG A 58 0.63 -10.22 6.58
CA ARG A 58 1.49 -9.17 7.14
C ARG A 58 0.80 -7.80 7.09
N SER A 59 0.09 -7.50 6.00
CA SER A 59 -0.56 -6.19 5.84
C SER A 59 -1.70 -6.04 6.81
N ARG A 60 -2.51 -7.09 6.98
CA ARG A 60 -3.59 -7.15 7.96
C ARG A 60 -3.09 -6.99 9.38
N ALA A 61 -2.04 -7.73 9.74
CA ALA A 61 -1.40 -7.61 11.05
C ALA A 61 -0.91 -6.18 11.33
N MET A 62 -0.29 -5.55 10.35
CA MET A 62 0.20 -4.17 10.46
C MET A 62 -0.93 -3.14 10.56
N GLY A 63 -2.04 -3.35 9.85
CA GLY A 63 -3.26 -2.55 10.00
C GLY A 63 -3.80 -2.62 11.42
N THR A 64 -3.97 -3.83 11.96
CA THR A 64 -4.45 -4.03 13.34
C THR A 64 -3.50 -3.40 14.37
N ALA A 65 -2.19 -3.56 14.18
CA ALA A 65 -1.22 -2.95 15.08
C ALA A 65 -1.25 -1.41 15.01
N SER A 66 -1.45 -0.84 13.82
CA SER A 66 -1.60 0.62 13.62
C SER A 66 -2.86 1.17 14.30
N GLN A 67 -3.95 0.40 14.28
CA GLN A 67 -5.17 0.72 15.01
C GLN A 67 -4.94 0.70 16.52
N ASN A 68 -4.28 -0.34 17.03
CA ASN A 68 -3.92 -0.46 18.44
C ASN A 68 -3.01 0.69 18.91
N ALA A 69 -2.09 1.12 18.04
CA ALA A 69 -1.21 2.27 18.27
C ALA A 69 -1.92 3.63 18.14
N ARG A 70 -3.21 3.65 17.76
CA ARG A 70 -4.04 4.85 17.60
C ARG A 70 -3.47 5.85 16.59
N PHE A 71 -2.85 5.36 15.51
CA PHE A 71 -2.42 6.23 14.41
C PHE A 71 -3.62 6.90 13.75
N ASN A 72 -3.51 8.21 13.50
CA ASN A 72 -4.54 9.00 12.84
C ASN A 72 -4.38 8.91 11.32
N ILE A 73 -4.66 7.72 10.79
CA ILE A 73 -4.57 7.45 9.35
C ILE A 73 -5.79 8.05 8.64
N THR A 74 -5.55 9.00 7.76
CA THR A 74 -6.61 9.70 7.01
C THR A 74 -6.76 9.16 5.59
N ASP A 75 -5.66 8.70 5.00
CA ASP A 75 -5.61 8.30 3.60
C ASP A 75 -4.67 7.12 3.38
N VAL A 76 -5.05 6.26 2.45
CA VAL A 76 -4.25 5.11 2.02
C VAL A 76 -4.06 5.18 0.51
N PHE A 77 -2.81 5.24 0.08
CA PHE A 77 -2.40 5.26 -1.32
C PHE A 77 -1.72 3.96 -1.71
N SER A 78 -1.80 3.62 -2.99
CA SER A 78 -1.11 2.47 -3.56
C SER A 78 -0.50 2.82 -4.91
N ALA A 79 0.68 2.26 -5.20
CA ALA A 79 1.16 2.12 -6.56
C ALA A 79 0.17 1.28 -7.40
N PRO A 80 0.10 1.47 -8.73
CA PRO A 80 -0.76 0.70 -9.63
C PRO A 80 -0.21 -0.72 -9.85
N SER A 81 -0.23 -1.53 -8.79
CA SER A 81 0.21 -2.92 -8.73
C SER A 81 -0.75 -3.73 -7.88
N PHE A 82 -1.13 -4.93 -8.33
CA PHE A 82 -2.04 -5.78 -7.56
C PHE A 82 -1.45 -6.23 -6.23
N THR A 83 -0.13 -6.39 -6.14
CA THR A 83 0.55 -6.72 -4.88
C THR A 83 0.37 -5.57 -3.88
N CYS A 84 0.59 -4.32 -4.31
CA CYS A 84 0.41 -3.13 -3.47
C CYS A 84 -1.07 -2.90 -3.10
N VAL A 85 -2.00 -3.05 -4.04
CA VAL A 85 -3.44 -2.89 -3.76
C VAL A 85 -3.95 -3.99 -2.82
N THR A 86 -3.49 -5.22 -2.97
CA THR A 86 -3.84 -6.33 -2.06
C THR A 86 -3.31 -6.07 -0.65
N ALA A 87 -2.08 -5.56 -0.53
CA ALA A 87 -1.51 -5.15 0.74
C ALA A 87 -2.33 -4.02 1.38
N ALA A 88 -2.65 -2.98 0.61
CA ALA A 88 -3.45 -1.84 1.08
C ALA A 88 -4.85 -2.26 1.56
N GLU A 89 -5.55 -3.11 0.82
CA GLU A 89 -6.87 -3.63 1.19
C GLU A 89 -6.83 -4.36 2.53
N ASN A 90 -5.89 -5.31 2.67
CA ASN A 90 -5.74 -6.08 3.90
C ASN A 90 -5.31 -5.22 5.09
N PHE A 91 -4.48 -4.20 4.85
CA PHE A 91 -4.14 -3.21 5.87
C PHE A 91 -5.37 -2.44 6.35
N ILE A 92 -6.21 -1.95 5.43
CA ILE A 92 -7.45 -1.24 5.79
C ILE A 92 -8.38 -2.18 6.56
N GLU A 93 -8.59 -3.42 6.10
CA GLU A 93 -9.38 -4.42 6.85
C GLU A 93 -8.85 -4.63 8.27
N GLY A 94 -7.54 -4.74 8.43
CA GLY A 94 -6.89 -4.88 9.73
C GLY A 94 -7.06 -3.64 10.62
N PHE A 95 -6.94 -2.44 10.03
CA PHE A 95 -6.98 -1.15 10.72
C PHE A 95 -8.40 -0.75 11.16
N GLU A 96 -9.40 -1.09 10.35
CA GLU A 96 -10.81 -0.78 10.61
C GLU A 96 -11.48 -1.83 11.51
N ARG A 97 -10.83 -2.97 11.77
CA ARG A 97 -11.39 -4.07 12.53
C ARG A 97 -11.78 -3.64 13.95
N GLY A 98 -13.08 -3.55 14.23
CA GLY A 98 -13.57 -3.11 15.54
C GLY A 98 -13.52 -1.59 15.75
N ARG A 99 -13.33 -0.81 14.68
CA ARG A 99 -13.44 0.65 14.72
C ARG A 99 -14.92 1.05 14.75
N ASN A 100 -15.34 1.73 15.81
CA ASN A 100 -16.71 2.22 16.02
C ASN A 100 -16.77 3.76 16.13
N ASP A 101 -15.77 4.47 15.62
CA ASP A 101 -15.59 5.92 15.80
C ASP A 101 -16.43 6.78 14.84
N GLY A 102 -17.31 6.17 14.04
CA GLY A 102 -18.19 6.87 13.10
C GLY A 102 -17.47 7.55 11.93
N ARG A 103 -16.15 7.38 11.79
CA ARG A 103 -15.39 7.89 10.64
C ARG A 103 -15.67 7.05 9.40
N ASN A 104 -15.70 7.70 8.24
CA ASN A 104 -15.85 7.03 6.95
C ASN A 104 -14.79 5.94 6.77
N ASN A 105 -15.19 4.86 6.08
CA ASN A 105 -14.27 3.80 5.71
C ASN A 105 -13.22 4.36 4.75
N LEU A 106 -11.97 3.95 4.94
CA LEU A 106 -10.86 4.27 4.07
C LEU A 106 -11.05 3.55 2.73
N THR A 107 -10.71 4.27 1.66
CA THR A 107 -10.62 3.75 0.31
C THR A 107 -9.18 3.86 -0.18
N ILE A 108 -8.82 3.00 -1.13
CA ILE A 108 -7.48 2.96 -1.72
C ILE A 108 -7.40 3.98 -2.85
N LYS A 109 -6.48 4.94 -2.73
CA LYS A 109 -6.17 5.92 -3.78
C LYS A 109 -4.98 5.43 -4.60
N VAL A 110 -5.24 4.99 -5.83
CA VAL A 110 -4.16 4.49 -6.70
C VAL A 110 -3.53 5.65 -7.47
N ASP A 111 -2.24 5.90 -7.21
CA ASP A 111 -1.48 6.97 -7.84
C ASP A 111 -0.37 6.43 -8.74
N GLY A 112 -0.45 6.73 -10.04
CA GLY A 112 0.55 6.31 -11.02
C GLY A 112 1.95 6.91 -10.78
N GLY A 113 2.07 7.99 -10.01
CA GLY A 113 3.36 8.57 -9.67
C GLY A 113 4.25 7.66 -8.80
N PHE A 114 3.63 6.74 -8.06
CA PHE A 114 4.34 5.71 -7.29
C PHE A 114 4.60 4.43 -8.10
N SER A 115 4.28 4.41 -9.39
CA SER A 115 4.53 3.22 -10.21
C SER A 115 6.02 3.05 -10.52
N GLN A 116 6.54 1.85 -10.23
CA GLN A 116 7.86 1.43 -10.67
C GLN A 116 7.99 1.47 -12.19
N SER A 117 6.96 1.03 -12.92
CA SER A 117 7.00 0.99 -14.38
C SER A 117 6.37 2.24 -14.99
N VAL A 118 6.84 2.59 -16.19
CA VAL A 118 6.22 3.66 -16.97
C VAL A 118 4.83 3.27 -17.46
N ASP A 119 4.64 1.98 -17.74
CA ASP A 119 3.34 1.44 -18.13
C ASP A 119 2.32 1.58 -17.00
N GLY A 120 2.67 1.25 -15.76
CA GLY A 120 1.76 1.43 -14.63
C GLY A 120 1.37 2.90 -14.42
N TYR A 121 2.29 3.84 -14.66
CA TYR A 121 1.97 5.27 -14.70
C TYR A 121 0.98 5.63 -15.82
N TYR A 122 1.14 5.10 -17.04
CA TYR A 122 0.25 5.39 -18.16
C TYR A 122 -1.13 4.73 -18.05
N TRP A 123 -1.16 3.50 -17.57
CA TRP A 123 -2.35 2.65 -17.51
C TRP A 123 -3.06 2.73 -16.17
N GLN A 124 -2.68 3.67 -15.30
CA GLN A 124 -3.26 3.82 -13.96
C GLN A 124 -4.80 3.97 -13.96
N LYS A 125 -5.41 4.61 -14.98
CA LYS A 125 -6.87 4.76 -15.08
C LYS A 125 -7.52 3.40 -15.33
N GLN A 126 -7.00 2.66 -16.30
CA GLN A 126 -7.44 1.31 -16.65
C GLN A 126 -7.20 0.33 -15.49
N PHE A 127 -6.07 0.46 -14.81
CA PHE A 127 -5.74 -0.32 -13.63
C PHE A 127 -6.76 -0.08 -12.50
N ARG A 128 -7.13 1.19 -12.22
CA ARG A 128 -8.17 1.51 -11.22
C ARG A 128 -9.50 0.83 -11.54
N SER A 129 -9.99 0.96 -12.78
CA SER A 129 -11.24 0.31 -13.20
C SER A 129 -11.15 -1.21 -13.07
N LEU A 130 -10.02 -1.82 -13.41
CA LEU A 130 -9.81 -3.26 -13.25
C LEU A 130 -9.75 -3.68 -11.78
N ALA A 131 -9.14 -2.89 -10.90
CA ALA A 131 -9.10 -3.17 -9.47
C ALA A 131 -10.49 -3.10 -8.83
N VAL A 132 -11.30 -2.10 -9.19
CA VAL A 132 -12.72 -2.02 -8.78
C VAL A 132 -13.49 -3.23 -9.29
N GLN A 133 -13.32 -3.61 -10.56
CA GLN A 133 -13.96 -4.80 -11.14
C GLN A 133 -13.58 -6.09 -10.40
N ARG A 134 -12.36 -6.17 -9.86
CA ARG A 134 -11.89 -7.30 -9.04
C ARG A 134 -12.33 -7.22 -7.57
N GLY A 135 -13.10 -6.21 -7.18
CA GLY A 135 -13.70 -6.09 -5.85
C GLY A 135 -12.87 -5.31 -4.82
N TYR A 136 -11.75 -4.71 -5.20
CA TYR A 136 -10.96 -3.87 -4.28
C TYR A 136 -11.68 -2.54 -4.00
N ARG A 137 -11.55 -2.02 -2.77
CA ARG A 137 -12.16 -0.73 -2.35
C ARG A 137 -11.34 0.47 -2.85
N VAL A 138 -11.16 0.56 -4.15
CA VAL A 138 -10.42 1.66 -4.81
C VAL A 138 -11.35 2.86 -5.04
N ASP A 139 -10.87 4.06 -4.73
CA ASP A 139 -11.54 5.32 -5.09
C ASP A 139 -11.43 5.54 -6.60
N GLU A 140 -12.52 5.28 -7.31
CA GLU A 140 -12.59 5.43 -8.77
C GLU A 140 -12.54 6.91 -9.21
N ALA A 141 -13.03 7.82 -8.36
CA ALA A 141 -13.05 9.26 -8.64
C ALA A 141 -11.69 9.91 -8.37
N PHE A 142 -10.76 9.20 -7.72
CA PHE A 142 -9.42 9.72 -7.47
C PHE A 142 -8.64 9.96 -8.77
N GLU A 143 -8.22 11.22 -8.96
CA GLU A 143 -7.29 11.62 -10.01
C GLU A 143 -5.88 11.71 -9.43
N SER A 144 -4.96 10.98 -10.07
CA SER A 144 -3.54 10.94 -9.70
C SER A 144 -2.91 12.32 -9.70
N SER A 145 -1.94 12.45 -8.82
CA SER A 145 -1.10 13.63 -8.66
C SER A 145 -0.40 14.10 -9.93
N ILE A 146 -0.21 13.23 -10.92
CA ILE A 146 0.57 13.55 -12.12
C ILE A 146 -0.29 13.37 -13.37
N LYS A 147 -0.50 14.48 -14.08
CA LYS A 147 -1.16 14.45 -15.39
C LYS A 147 -0.19 13.97 -16.46
N ARG A 148 -0.68 13.14 -17.38
CA ARG A 148 0.04 12.72 -18.57
C ARG A 148 0.39 13.94 -19.44
N PRO A 149 1.68 14.21 -19.75
CA PRO A 149 2.05 15.18 -20.77
C PRO A 149 1.56 14.75 -22.15
N GLY A 150 0.98 15.70 -22.89
CA GLY A 150 0.21 15.42 -24.10
C GLY A 150 0.98 14.97 -25.34
N SER A 151 2.32 15.05 -25.38
CA SER A 151 3.05 14.78 -26.64
C SER A 151 4.59 14.67 -26.56
N SER A 152 5.23 14.78 -25.39
CA SER A 152 6.70 14.73 -25.32
C SER A 152 7.23 13.29 -25.27
N ILE A 153 8.28 13.00 -26.04
CA ILE A 153 9.05 11.75 -25.96
C ILE A 153 9.47 11.55 -24.49
N PHE A 154 9.01 10.44 -23.92
CA PHE A 154 9.22 10.15 -22.50
C PHE A 154 10.42 9.24 -22.34
N ASP A 155 11.44 9.75 -21.65
CA ASP A 155 12.52 8.93 -21.13
C ASP A 155 12.00 8.15 -19.90
N PRO A 156 12.06 6.81 -19.88
CA PRO A 156 11.53 6.02 -18.79
C PRO A 156 12.31 6.10 -17.47
N TYR A 157 13.61 6.45 -17.51
CA TYR A 157 14.49 6.53 -16.33
C TYR A 157 14.56 7.92 -15.72
N VAL A 158 14.66 8.98 -16.54
CA VAL A 158 14.61 10.39 -16.07
C VAL A 158 13.27 10.72 -15.38
N ASN A 159 12.26 9.87 -15.60
CA ASN A 159 10.88 10.03 -15.19
C ASN A 159 10.55 9.42 -13.82
N LEU A 160 11.23 8.38 -13.34
CA LEU A 160 10.82 7.70 -12.09
C LEU A 160 11.01 8.60 -10.85
N GLN A 161 12.20 9.16 -10.67
CA GLN A 161 12.50 10.07 -9.56
C GLN A 161 11.59 11.30 -9.61
N TRP A 162 11.43 11.89 -10.81
CA TRP A 162 10.55 13.03 -11.01
C TRP A 162 9.10 12.70 -10.67
N ARG A 163 8.59 11.52 -11.06
CA ARG A 163 7.23 11.08 -10.74
C ARG A 163 7.04 10.93 -9.24
N ILE A 164 7.95 10.23 -8.56
CA ILE A 164 7.87 10.06 -7.11
C ILE A 164 7.87 11.42 -6.41
N ASN A 165 8.78 12.32 -6.80
CA ASN A 165 8.83 13.67 -6.25
C ASN A 165 7.52 14.43 -6.49
N ALA A 166 7.00 14.42 -7.72
CA ALA A 166 5.76 15.11 -8.06
C ALA A 166 4.54 14.53 -7.33
N ALA A 167 4.47 13.21 -7.16
CA ALA A 167 3.43 12.55 -6.38
C ALA A 167 3.48 12.97 -4.92
N VAL A 168 4.66 12.92 -4.31
CA VAL A 168 4.88 13.37 -2.93
C VAL A 168 4.51 14.84 -2.76
N GLU A 169 4.96 15.74 -3.64
CA GLU A 169 4.59 17.17 -3.60
C GLU A 169 3.07 17.38 -3.74
N SER A 170 2.40 16.59 -4.57
CA SER A 170 0.95 16.68 -4.68
C SER A 170 0.23 16.21 -3.43
N LEU A 171 0.74 15.19 -2.72
CA LEU A 171 0.19 14.78 -1.41
C LEU A 171 0.36 15.90 -0.37
N ARG A 172 1.45 16.68 -0.47
CA ARG A 172 1.67 17.84 0.41
C ARG A 172 0.65 18.96 0.17
N THR A 173 0.30 19.21 -1.09
CA THR A 173 -0.56 20.34 -1.47
C THR A 173 -2.07 20.07 -1.33
N LYS A 174 -2.50 18.80 -1.29
CA LYS A 174 -3.91 18.42 -1.12
C LYS A 174 -4.31 18.32 0.38
N HIS A 175 -5.02 19.35 0.87
CA HIS A 175 -5.96 19.38 2.01
C HIS A 175 -5.48 19.26 3.49
N SER A 176 -6.26 19.94 4.38
CA SER A 176 -6.45 19.82 5.85
C SER A 176 -5.40 20.34 6.85
N CYS A 177 -5.82 21.26 7.74
CA CYS A 177 -5.06 21.83 8.86
C CYS A 177 -5.04 20.95 10.12
N SER A 178 -5.36 19.65 10.01
CA SER A 178 -5.50 18.81 11.21
C SER A 178 -4.13 18.32 11.68
N MET A 179 -3.92 18.31 13.01
CA MET A 179 -2.64 17.93 13.61
C MET A 179 -2.49 16.40 13.58
N ASN A 180 -1.27 15.95 13.27
CA ASN A 180 -0.83 14.55 13.28
C ASN A 180 -1.55 13.63 12.28
N GLU A 181 -1.82 14.09 11.06
CA GLU A 181 -2.33 13.25 9.98
C GLU A 181 -1.25 12.28 9.49
N MET A 182 -1.60 11.00 9.37
CA MET A 182 -0.75 9.99 8.77
C MET A 182 -1.35 9.56 7.43
N ILE A 183 -0.56 9.67 6.37
CA ILE A 183 -0.91 9.15 5.04
C ILE A 183 -0.05 7.93 4.79
N VAL A 184 -0.70 6.80 4.50
CA VAL A 184 -0.02 5.54 4.24
C VAL A 184 0.11 5.33 2.74
N VAL A 185 1.30 4.94 2.26
CA VAL A 185 1.58 4.73 0.84
C VAL A 185 2.22 3.35 0.63
N PHE A 186 1.52 2.47 -0.11
CA PHE A 186 2.01 1.14 -0.47
C PHE A 186 2.74 1.19 -1.81
N VAL A 187 4.00 0.74 -1.83
CA VAL A 187 4.89 0.77 -2.99
C VAL A 187 5.73 -0.50 -3.08
N GLU A 188 6.20 -0.85 -4.26
CA GLU A 188 7.09 -2.01 -4.45
C GLU A 188 8.42 -1.79 -3.73
N LYS A 189 8.96 -2.83 -3.07
CA LYS A 189 10.24 -2.74 -2.34
C LYS A 189 11.42 -2.31 -3.20
N SER A 190 11.40 -2.60 -4.51
CA SER A 190 12.42 -2.13 -5.45
C SER A 190 12.54 -0.60 -5.54
N LEU A 191 11.53 0.16 -5.07
CA LEU A 191 11.58 1.62 -5.04
C LEU A 191 12.32 2.18 -3.81
N GLU A 192 12.76 1.34 -2.88
CA GLU A 192 13.40 1.77 -1.63
C GLU A 192 14.59 2.72 -1.84
N SER A 193 15.49 2.43 -2.78
CA SER A 193 16.66 3.27 -3.04
C SER A 193 16.26 4.64 -3.60
N VAL A 194 15.29 4.65 -4.52
CA VAL A 194 14.79 5.87 -5.17
C VAL A 194 14.02 6.74 -4.17
N LEU A 195 13.25 6.13 -3.27
CA LEU A 195 12.58 6.83 -2.18
C LEU A 195 13.61 7.43 -1.21
N LYS A 196 14.65 6.68 -0.83
CA LYS A 196 15.73 7.22 0.00
C LYS A 196 16.35 8.46 -0.64
N GLU A 197 16.66 8.41 -1.93
CA GLU A 197 17.22 9.53 -2.70
C GLU A 197 16.23 10.71 -2.77
N ALA A 198 14.94 10.45 -3.03
CA ALA A 198 13.88 11.45 -3.05
C ALA A 198 13.77 12.25 -1.74
N PHE A 199 14.11 11.59 -0.63
CA PHE A 199 13.95 12.12 0.72
C PHE A 199 15.26 12.58 1.35
N VAL A 200 16.39 12.52 0.63
CA VAL A 200 17.66 13.10 1.08
C VAL A 200 17.47 14.60 1.33
N GLY A 201 17.74 15.04 2.56
CA GLY A 201 17.61 16.44 2.98
C GLY A 201 16.26 16.81 3.59
N LEU A 202 15.28 15.89 3.63
CA LEU A 202 14.09 16.06 4.46
C LEU A 202 14.43 15.69 5.91
N ASN A 203 14.11 16.58 6.86
CA ASN A 203 14.31 16.29 8.28
C ASN A 203 13.43 15.10 8.69
N ALA A 204 14.07 13.97 9.01
CA ALA A 204 13.46 12.76 9.61
C ALA A 204 12.81 11.74 8.64
N ALA A 205 13.57 11.20 7.69
CA ALA A 205 13.30 9.85 7.18
C ALA A 205 13.76 8.81 8.23
N PHE A 206 12.83 8.09 8.87
CA PHE A 206 13.17 7.03 9.83
C PHE A 206 12.31 5.77 9.62
N LYS A 207 12.81 4.63 10.09
CA LYS A 207 12.09 3.35 10.00
C LYS A 207 10.98 3.35 11.05
N ILE A 208 9.72 3.22 10.65
CA ILE A 208 8.64 2.94 11.60
C ILE A 208 8.67 1.46 11.91
N HIS A 209 8.76 1.14 13.20
CA HIS A 209 8.53 -0.22 13.69
C HIS A 209 7.15 -0.28 14.35
N VAL A 210 6.21 -0.95 13.70
CA VAL A 210 4.89 -1.21 14.27
C VAL A 210 4.89 -2.60 14.89
N SER A 211 5.19 -2.68 16.19
CA SER A 211 5.22 -3.99 16.88
C SER A 211 3.85 -4.67 16.75
N SER A 212 3.84 -5.90 16.23
CA SER A 212 2.66 -6.76 16.19
C SER A 212 2.40 -7.29 17.61
N VAL A 213 1.98 -6.42 18.52
CA VAL A 213 1.63 -6.83 19.87
C VAL A 213 0.47 -7.84 19.77
N GLY A 214 0.78 -9.12 20.05
CA GLY A 214 -0.20 -10.14 20.42
C GLY A 214 -0.99 -10.83 19.31
N ILE A 215 -0.50 -10.94 18.06
CA ILE A 215 -1.15 -11.81 17.07
C ILE A 215 -0.60 -13.24 17.21
N SER A 216 -1.09 -13.97 18.21
CA SER A 216 -0.94 -15.42 18.23
C SER A 216 -1.97 -15.98 17.26
N VAL A 217 -1.54 -16.33 16.05
CA VAL A 217 -2.38 -17.11 15.12
C VAL A 217 -2.64 -18.45 15.81
N LEU A 218 -3.88 -18.67 16.27
CA LEU A 218 -4.31 -19.95 16.80
C LEU A 218 -4.14 -20.99 15.69
N THR A 219 -3.11 -21.82 15.80
CA THR A 219 -2.97 -23.03 14.99
C THR A 219 -4.17 -23.94 15.27
N PRO A 220 -4.85 -24.48 14.24
CA PRO A 220 -5.85 -25.50 14.45
C PRO A 220 -5.18 -26.71 15.09
N GLN A 221 -5.67 -27.11 16.26
CA GLN A 221 -5.31 -28.39 16.86
C GLN A 221 -5.84 -29.47 15.91
N ILE A 222 -4.92 -30.18 15.26
CA ILE A 222 -5.25 -31.45 14.62
C ILE A 222 -5.35 -32.45 15.77
N GLU A 223 -6.59 -32.71 16.20
CA GLU A 223 -6.86 -33.87 17.05
C GLU A 223 -6.50 -35.13 16.27
N LYS A 224 -5.76 -36.02 16.95
CA LYS A 224 -5.24 -37.29 16.45
C LYS A 224 -6.34 -38.29 16.15
#